data_AF-A0A8T4CJU1-F1
#
_entry.id   AF-A0A8T4CJU1-F1
#
_cell.length_a   1.000
_cell.length_b   1.000
_cell.length_c   1.000
_cell.angle_alpha   90.00
_cell.angle_beta   90.00
_cell.angle_gamma   90.00
#
_symmetry.space_group_name_H-M   'P 1'
#
loop_
_entity.id
_entity.type
_entity.pdbx_description
1 polymer ?
#
loop_
_entity_poly.entity_id
_entity_poly.type
_entity_poly.pdbx_seq_one_letter_code
_entity_poly.pdbx_strand_id
1 'polypeptide(L)' 'LNGYCAVDDPKTEIVLVNSAAGIIVGGKAEDFSYGMEVARKSIESGAAYKKLKALIKASGGDLSKLEELELKYG' A
#
# COMPACT_ATOMS: atom_id res chain seq x y z
N LEU A 1 0.45 5.84 1.87
CA LEU A 1 1.57 4.93 1.53
C LEU A 1 2.94 5.51 1.90
N ASN A 2 3.18 6.81 1.71
CA ASN A 2 4.41 7.49 2.11
C ASN A 2 4.20 8.42 3.33
N GLY A 3 3.36 8.01 4.29
CA GLY A 3 3.13 8.76 5.54
C GLY A 3 2.15 9.95 5.49
N TYR A 4 1.54 10.24 4.34
CA TYR A 4 0.72 11.45 4.15
C TYR A 4 -0.77 11.38 4.57
N CYS A 5 -1.28 10.21 4.97
CA CYS A 5 -2.68 10.06 5.38
C CYS A 5 -2.75 9.60 6.83
N ALA A 6 -3.67 10.20 7.61
CA ALA A 6 -3.96 9.79 8.98
C ALA A 6 -4.48 8.34 9.02
N VAL A 7 -4.34 7.70 10.19
CA VAL A 7 -4.78 6.33 10.45
C VAL A 7 -6.28 6.15 10.17
N ASP A 8 -7.06 7.23 10.28
CA ASP A 8 -8.52 7.24 10.18
C ASP A 8 -9.02 7.84 8.85
N ASP A 9 -8.14 7.98 7.85
CA ASP A 9 -8.50 8.52 6.54
C ASP A 9 -9.37 7.51 5.75
N PRO A 10 -10.54 7.92 5.20
CA PRO A 10 -11.41 7.01 4.46
C PRO A 10 -10.75 6.33 3.26
N LYS A 11 -9.76 6.98 2.62
CA LYS A 11 -9.01 6.38 1.51
C LYS A 11 -8.05 5.31 2.03
N THR A 12 -7.43 5.53 3.18
CA THR A 12 -6.62 4.50 3.84
C THR A 12 -7.46 3.29 4.20
N GLU A 13 -8.62 3.49 4.83
CA GLU A 13 -9.48 2.39 5.28
C GLU A 13 -9.99 1.52 4.11
N ILE A 14 -10.44 2.12 2.99
CA ILE A 14 -10.86 1.32 1.83
C ILE A 14 -9.69 0.56 1.18
N VAL A 15 -8.48 1.13 1.19
CA VAL A 15 -7.27 0.43 0.70
C VAL A 15 -6.93 -0.75 1.60
N LEU A 16 -7.03 -0.60 2.93
CA LEU A 16 -6.79 -1.68 3.88
C LEU A 16 -7.77 -2.84 3.68
N VAL A 17 -9.07 -2.55 3.58
CA VAL A 17 -10.11 -3.58 3.37
C VAL A 17 -9.90 -4.35 2.08
N ASN A 18 -9.66 -3.65 0.96
CA ASN A 18 -9.41 -4.30 -0.33
C ASN A 18 -8.09 -5.10 -0.32
N SER A 19 -7.06 -4.60 0.36
CA SER A 19 -5.79 -5.31 0.51
C SER A 19 -5.96 -6.59 1.34
N ALA A 20 -6.70 -6.53 2.45
CA ALA A 20 -7.00 -7.70 3.28
C ALA A 20 -7.72 -8.79 2.47
N ALA A 21 -8.74 -8.42 1.67
CA ALA A 21 -9.43 -9.36 0.80
C ALA A 21 -8.46 -10.03 -0.20
N GLY A 22 -7.57 -9.26 -0.84
CA GLY A 22 -6.55 -9.79 -1.74
C GLY A 22 -5.54 -10.71 -1.05
N ILE A 23 -5.13 -10.39 0.17
CA ILE A 23 -4.20 -11.21 0.99
C ILE A 23 -4.85 -12.56 1.34
N ILE A 24 -6.13 -12.57 1.71
CA ILE A 24 -6.88 -13.81 2.01
C ILE A 24 -7.03 -14.68 0.77
N VAL A 25 -7.50 -14.11 -0.35
CA VAL A 25 -7.64 -14.84 -1.62
C VAL A 25 -6.29 -15.37 -2.11
N GLY A 26 -5.20 -14.66 -1.81
CA GLY A 26 -3.82 -15.10 -2.08
C GLY A 26 -3.28 -16.16 -1.11
N GLY A 27 -4.07 -16.65 -0.15
CA GLY A 27 -3.67 -17.66 0.83
C GLY A 27 -2.61 -17.17 1.83
N LYS A 28 -2.57 -15.86 2.10
CA LYS A 28 -1.60 -15.22 3.01
C LYS A 28 -2.20 -14.78 4.35
N ALA A 29 -3.51 -14.89 4.50
CA ALA A 29 -4.22 -14.72 5.76
C ALA A 29 -5.43 -15.65 5.82
N GLU A 30 -5.79 -16.09 7.02
CA GLU A 30 -6.92 -17.01 7.26
C GLU A 30 -8.26 -16.29 7.47
N ASP A 31 -8.22 -15.03 7.89
CA ASP A 31 -9.40 -14.21 8.11
C ASP A 31 -9.13 -12.71 7.86
N PHE A 32 -10.19 -11.90 7.96
CA PHE A 32 -10.12 -10.46 7.78
C PHE A 32 -9.39 -9.73 8.90
N SER A 33 -9.43 -10.22 10.14
CA SER A 33 -8.74 -9.55 11.25
C SER A 33 -7.23 -9.59 11.04
N TYR A 34 -6.70 -10.77 10.76
CA TYR A 34 -5.29 -10.96 10.42
C TYR A 34 -4.93 -10.32 9.07
N GLY A 35 -5.81 -10.42 8.07
CA GLY A 35 -5.62 -9.78 6.76
C GLY A 35 -5.48 -8.25 6.87
N MET A 36 -6.28 -7.61 7.72
CA MET A 36 -6.21 -6.17 8.01
C MET A 36 -4.92 -5.81 8.73
N GLU A 37 -4.47 -6.61 9.70
CA GLU A 37 -3.19 -6.39 10.39
C GLU A 37 -2.02 -6.43 9.39
N VAL A 38 -1.97 -7.45 8.52
CA VAL A 38 -0.93 -7.58 7.50
C VAL A 38 -0.95 -6.41 6.51
N ALA A 39 -2.14 -5.99 6.07
CA ALA A 39 -2.31 -4.84 5.19
C ALA A 39 -1.80 -3.55 5.85
N ARG A 40 -2.17 -3.30 7.11
CA ARG A 40 -1.76 -2.13 7.88
C ARG A 40 -0.24 -2.10 8.07
N LYS A 41 0.34 -3.23 8.51
CA LYS A 41 1.80 -3.38 8.66
C LYS A 41 2.55 -3.13 7.36
N SER A 42 2.02 -3.56 6.21
CA SER A 42 2.63 -3.31 4.90
C SER A 42 2.72 -1.81 4.58
N ILE A 43 1.72 -1.02 4.96
CA ILE A 43 1.70 0.44 4.79
C ILE A 43 2.65 1.11 5.80
N GLU A 44 2.46 0.83 7.09
CA GLU A 44 3.19 1.51 8.18
C GLU A 44 4.70 1.25 8.14
N SER A 45 5.11 0.05 7.74
CA SER A 45 6.54 -0.29 7.57
C SER A 45 7.17 0.28 6.30
N GLY A 46 6.39 0.91 5.41
CA GLY A 46 6.84 1.36 4.09
C GLY A 46 7.08 0.22 3.08
N ALA A 47 6.79 -1.03 3.42
CA ALA A 47 6.98 -2.18 2.54
C ALA A 47 6.15 -2.07 1.25
N ALA A 48 4.89 -1.62 1.35
CA ALA A 48 4.02 -1.37 0.21
C ALA A 48 4.64 -0.35 -0.76
N TYR A 49 5.17 0.76 -0.23
CA TYR A 49 5.79 1.82 -1.02
C TYR A 49 7.10 1.34 -1.67
N LYS A 50 7.93 0.57 -0.95
CA LYS A 50 9.12 -0.08 -1.52
C LYS A 50 8.75 -1.01 -2.68
N LYS A 51 7.66 -1.77 -2.55
CA LYS A 51 7.18 -2.68 -3.60
C LYS A 51 6.67 -1.92 -4.82
N LEU A 52 5.97 -0.79 -4.63
CA LEU A 52 5.57 0.10 -5.72
C LEU A 52 6.79 0.61 -6.50
N LYS A 53 7.84 1.11 -5.80
CA LYS A 53 9.08 1.54 -6.46
C LYS A 53 9.74 0.41 -7.24
N ALA A 54 9.76 -0.81 -6.68
CA ALA A 54 10.29 -1.99 -7.37
C ALA A 54 9.47 -2.34 -8.61
N LEU A 55 8.13 -2.25 -8.55
CA LEU A 55 7.24 -2.50 -9.68
C LEU A 55 7.50 -1.50 -10.82
N ILE A 56 7.59 -0.21 -10.51
CA ILE A 56 7.90 0.84 -11.50
C ILE A 56 9.19 0.51 -12.24
N LYS A 57 10.26 0.17 -11.50
CA LYS A 57 11.54 -0.23 -12.12
C LYS A 57 11.38 -1.49 -12.98
N ALA A 58 10.68 -2.51 -12.48
CA ALA A 58 10.49 -3.78 -13.19
C ALA A 58 9.66 -3.63 -14.46
N SER A 59 8.74 -2.67 -14.53
CA SER A 59 7.94 -2.37 -15.71
C SER A 59 8.62 -1.38 -16.67
N GLY A 60 9.88 -0.98 -16.43
CA GLY A 60 10.58 0.03 -17.23
C GLY A 60 10.04 1.45 -17.05
N GLY A 61 9.30 1.70 -15.98
CA GLY A 61 8.74 3.01 -15.65
C GLY A 61 9.77 3.96 -15.03
N ASP A 62 9.45 5.25 -15.05
CA ASP A 62 10.28 6.31 -14.50
C ASP A 62 9.86 6.65 -13.06
N LEU A 63 10.80 6.54 -12.13
CA LEU A 63 10.60 6.88 -10.72
C LEU A 63 10.41 8.38 -10.49
N SER A 64 10.97 9.24 -11.33
CA SER A 64 10.83 10.70 -11.19
C SER A 64 9.35 11.11 -11.26
N LYS A 65 8.53 10.38 -12.03
CA LYS A 65 7.09 10.62 -12.12
C LYS A 65 6.35 10.31 -10.83
N LEU A 66 6.80 9.33 -10.06
CA LEU A 66 6.25 9.09 -8.74
C LEU A 66 6.60 10.25 -7.80
N GLU A 67 7.85 10.70 -7.81
CA GLU A 67 8.35 11.80 -6.98
C GLU A 67 7.65 13.14 -7.32
N GLU A 68 7.44 13.44 -8.61
CA GLU A 68 6.66 14.58 -9.08
C GLU A 68 5.21 14.55 -8.55
N LEU A 69 4.56 13.38 -8.58
CA LEU A 69 3.19 13.21 -8.08
C LEU A 69 3.11 13.36 -6.56
N GLU A 70 4.10 12.86 -5.84
CA GLU A 70 4.18 13.03 -4.38
C GLU A 70 4.41 14.49 -3.98
N LEU A 71 5.23 15.24 -4.72
CA LEU A 71 5.37 16.67 -4.49
C LEU A 71 4.08 17.45 -4.78
N LYS A 72 3.27 16.99 -5.73
CA LYS A 72 2.05 17.69 -6.17
C LYS A 72 0.81 17.34 -5.33
N TYR A 73 0.70 16.09 -4.86
CA TYR A 73 -0.51 15.54 -4.24
C TYR A 73 -0.27 14.82 -2.91
N GLY A 74 1.00 14.66 -2.50
CA GLY A 74 1.36 14.14 -1.18
C GLY A 74 0.93 15.08 -0.07
#